data_AF-A0A9D8L237-F1
#
_entry.id   AF-A0A9D8L237-F1
#
_cell.length_a   1.000
_cell.length_b   1.000
_cell.length_c   1.000
_cell.angle_alpha   90.00
_cell.angle_beta   90.00
_cell.angle_gamma   90.00
#
_symmetry.space_group_name_H-M   'P 1'
#
loop_
_entity.id
_entity.type
_entity.pdbx_description
1 polymer ?
#
loop_
_entity_poly.entity_id
_entity_poly.type
_entity_poly.pdbx_seq_one_letter_code
_entity_poly.pdbx_strand_id
1 'polypeptide(L)'
;MRVPFWLYITEADAIEAGMTHEGRMFGAPAWLRIDSDEQVTGSPKVPVLHLWCMFVDALLEVGSWFATSDQTIESPITVGRRIER
;
A
#
# COMPACT_ATOMS: atom_id res chain seq x y z
N MET A 1 -20.64 1.98 5.33
CA MET A 1 -20.40 1.47 6.70
C MET A 1 -19.22 2.26 7.27
N ARG A 2 -19.41 3.05 8.33
CA ARG A 2 -18.32 3.84 8.95
C ARG A 2 -17.55 2.91 9.88
N VAL A 3 -16.32 2.56 9.51
CA VAL A 3 -15.40 1.85 10.40
C VAL A 3 -15.05 2.77 11.57
N PRO A 4 -14.99 2.25 12.82
CA PRO A 4 -14.56 3.01 13.99
C PRO A 4 -13.24 3.75 13.74
N PHE A 5 -13.15 5.00 14.20
CA PHE A 5 -11.98 5.88 13.93
C PHE A 5 -10.66 5.30 14.46
N TRP A 6 -10.70 4.47 15.51
CA TRP A 6 -9.52 3.81 16.08
C TRP A 6 -9.00 2.64 15.23
N LEU A 7 -9.77 2.19 14.23
CA LEU A 7 -9.32 1.17 13.27
C LEU A 7 -8.67 1.79 12.04
N TYR A 8 -8.38 3.09 12.07
CA TYR A 8 -7.88 3.83 10.93
C TYR A 8 -6.66 4.67 11.32
N ILE A 9 -5.60 4.58 10.51
CA ILE A 9 -4.41 5.42 10.62
C ILE A 9 -4.76 6.78 10.04
N THR A 10 -4.71 7.83 10.86
CA THR A 10 -5.13 9.16 10.42
C THR A 10 -4.10 9.80 9.48
N GLU A 11 -4.49 10.87 8.79
CA GLU A 11 -3.56 11.65 7.96
C GLU A 11 -2.45 12.28 8.82
N ALA A 12 -2.78 12.71 10.05
CA ALA A 12 -1.80 13.27 10.97
C ALA A 12 -0.75 12.23 11.38
N ASP A 13 -1.17 11.02 11.75
CA ASP A 13 -0.24 9.91 12.10
C ASP A 13 0.62 9.51 10.90
N ALA A 14 0.02 9.52 9.70
CA ALA A 14 0.73 9.20 8.46
C ALA A 14 1.81 10.23 8.14
N ILE A 15 1.49 11.52 8.28
CA ILE A 15 2.44 12.62 8.10
C ILE A 15 3.57 12.53 9.14
N GLU A 16 3.24 12.23 10.40
CA GLU A 16 4.24 12.03 11.46
C GLU A 16 5.17 10.83 11.15
N ALA A 17 4.62 9.77 10.55
CA ALA A 17 5.38 8.63 10.05
C ALA A 17 6.15 8.91 8.73
N GLY A 18 6.08 10.13 8.19
CA GLY A 18 6.80 10.55 6.99
C GLY A 18 6.15 10.16 5.67
N MET A 19 4.86 9.79 5.66
CA MET A 19 4.11 9.54 4.43
C MET A 19 3.85 10.84 3.68
N THR A 20 3.84 10.77 2.35
CA THR A 20 3.75 11.96 1.48
C THR A 20 2.54 11.98 0.57
N HIS A 21 1.87 10.83 0.38
CA HIS A 21 0.71 10.70 -0.49
C HIS A 21 -0.37 9.82 0.13
N GLU A 22 -1.59 10.08 -0.27
CA GLU A 22 -2.75 9.21 -0.15
C GLU A 22 -2.91 8.43 -1.45
N GLY A 23 -3.13 7.13 -1.37
CA GLY A 23 -3.31 6.31 -2.56
C GLY A 23 -3.96 4.97 -2.26
N ARG A 24 -3.65 3.99 -3.10
CA ARG A 24 -4.15 2.62 -2.97
C ARG A 24 -3.02 1.63 -3.20
N MET A 25 -2.99 0.55 -2.42
CA MET A 25 -2.14 -0.62 -2.65
C MET A 25 -3.02 -1.85 -2.77
N PHE A 26 -2.91 -2.57 -3.89
CA PHE A 26 -3.71 -3.78 -4.13
C PHE A 26 -5.23 -3.51 -3.95
N GLY A 27 -5.68 -2.34 -4.40
CA GLY A 27 -7.08 -1.86 -4.26
C GLY A 27 -7.46 -1.31 -2.88
N ALA A 28 -6.66 -1.56 -1.84
CA ALA A 28 -6.88 -1.08 -0.48
C ALA A 28 -6.41 0.37 -0.30
N PRO A 29 -7.16 1.24 0.40
CA PRO A 29 -6.74 2.61 0.68
C PRO A 29 -5.49 2.61 1.57
N ALA A 30 -4.46 3.37 1.18
CA ALA A 30 -3.16 3.40 1.84
C ALA A 30 -2.57 4.81 1.92
N TRP A 31 -1.68 5.01 2.89
CA TRP A 31 -0.73 6.10 2.93
C TRP A 31 0.55 5.64 2.26
N LEU A 32 1.10 6.46 1.37
CA LEU A 32 2.23 6.13 0.52
C LEU A 32 3.35 7.15 0.73
N ARG A 33 4.58 6.67 0.64
CA ARG A 33 5.79 7.48 0.53
C ARG A 33 6.51 7.07 -0.74
N ILE A 34 6.74 8.04 -1.61
CA ILE A 34 7.55 7.87 -2.80
C ILE A 34 9.01 8.06 -2.36
N ASP A 35 9.80 6.98 -2.38
CA ASP A 35 11.21 7.00 -2.00
C ASP A 35 12.11 7.27 -3.22
N SER A 36 11.73 6.78 -4.39
CA SER A 36 12.38 7.02 -5.70
C SER A 36 11.36 6.82 -6.84
N ASP A 37 11.80 6.98 -8.10
CA ASP A 37 10.94 6.79 -9.28
C ASP A 37 10.38 5.35 -9.39
N GLU A 38 11.06 4.35 -8.80
CA GLU A 38 10.68 2.93 -8.86
C GLU A 38 10.25 2.35 -7.51
N GLN A 39 10.44 3.08 -6.40
CA GLN A 39 10.18 2.56 -5.07
C GLN A 39 9.12 3.39 -4.33
N VAL A 40 8.05 2.69 -3.95
CA VAL A 40 6.96 3.23 -3.12
C VAL A 40 6.82 2.41 -1.86
N THR A 41 7.03 3.04 -0.71
CA THR A 41 6.65 2.48 0.58
C THR A 41 5.18 2.80 0.85
N GLY A 42 4.42 1.87 1.40
CA GLY A 42 3.03 2.16 1.76
C GLY A 42 2.51 1.40 2.97
N SER A 43 1.55 2.02 3.64
CA SER A 43 0.88 1.50 4.82
C SER A 43 -0.65 1.58 4.61
N PRO A 44 -1.36 0.44 4.64
CA PRO A 44 -2.81 0.45 4.55
C PRO A 44 -3.44 1.28 5.66
N LYS A 45 -4.42 2.10 5.29
CA LYS A 45 -5.09 3.00 6.23
C LYS A 45 -5.85 2.27 7.33
N VAL A 46 -6.29 1.04 7.06
CA VAL A 46 -6.95 0.17 8.05
C VAL A 46 -5.96 -0.96 8.36
N PRO A 47 -5.52 -1.14 9.62
CA PRO A 47 -4.50 -2.13 9.96
C PRO A 47 -4.84 -3.57 9.52
N VAL A 48 -6.11 -3.97 9.54
CA VAL A 48 -6.53 -5.30 9.08
C VAL A 48 -6.25 -5.53 7.59
N LEU A 49 -6.19 -4.46 6.78
CA LEU A 49 -5.85 -4.55 5.37
C LEU A 49 -4.36 -4.85 5.15
N HIS A 50 -3.52 -4.80 6.20
CA HIS A 50 -2.18 -5.36 6.13
C HIS A 50 -2.20 -6.87 5.85
N LEU A 51 -3.17 -7.60 6.41
CA LEU A 51 -3.36 -9.03 6.12
C LEU A 51 -3.74 -9.25 4.65
N TRP A 52 -4.49 -8.32 4.04
CA TRP A 52 -4.77 -8.37 2.61
C TRP A 52 -3.51 -8.18 1.77
N CYS A 53 -2.67 -7.20 2.11
CA CYS A 53 -1.39 -7.00 1.44
C CYS A 53 -0.49 -8.24 1.57
N MET A 54 -0.39 -8.82 2.77
CA MET A 54 0.35 -10.08 3.00
C MET A 54 -0.20 -11.25 2.16
N PHE A 55 -1.52 -11.35 2.06
CA PHE A 55 -2.15 -12.38 1.25
C PHE A 55 -1.83 -12.22 -0.24
N VAL A 56 -1.89 -11.00 -0.78
CA VAL A 56 -1.54 -10.73 -2.18
C VAL A 56 -0.05 -11.01 -2.44
N ASP A 57 0.82 -10.64 -1.51
CA ASP A 57 2.26 -10.93 -1.59
C ASP A 57 2.53 -12.44 -1.66
N ALA A 58 1.89 -13.22 -0.78
CA ALA A 58 1.98 -14.68 -0.81
C ALA A 58 1.45 -15.29 -2.13
N LEU A 59 0.40 -14.73 -2.71
CA LEU A 59 -0.10 -15.16 -4.03
C LEU A 59 0.90 -14.86 -5.15
N LEU A 60 1.58 -13.71 -5.11
CA LEU A 60 2.63 -13.36 -6.07
C LEU A 60 3.84 -14.29 -5.92
N GLU A 61 4.25 -14.59 -4.69
CA GLU A 61 5.32 -15.54 -4.39
C GLU A 61 4.99 -16.94 -4.93
N VAL A 62 3.80 -17.47 -4.63
CA VAL A 62 3.36 -18.76 -5.17
C VAL A 62 3.24 -18.74 -6.69
N GLY A 63 2.69 -17.66 -7.27
CA GLY A 63 2.58 -17.48 -8.71
C GLY A 63 3.93 -17.47 -9.41
N SER A 64 4.95 -16.90 -8.77
CA SER A 64 6.32 -16.83 -9.29
C SER A 64 6.92 -18.22 -9.53
N TRP A 65 6.54 -19.24 -8.74
CA TRP A 65 7.03 -20.61 -8.91
C TRP A 65 6.57 -21.25 -10.23
N PHE A 66 5.51 -20.73 -10.83
CA PHE A 66 4.99 -21.21 -12.11
C PHE A 66 5.45 -20.34 -13.29
N ALA A 67 6.19 -19.26 -13.05
CA ALA A 67 6.71 -18.41 -14.11
C ALA A 67 7.81 -19.15 -14.89
N THR A 68 7.65 -19.22 -16.22
CA THR A 68 8.60 -19.92 -17.11
C THR A 68 9.80 -19.05 -17.52
N SER A 69 9.73 -17.75 -17.24
CA SER A 69 10.76 -16.76 -17.55
C SER A 69 10.71 -15.62 -16.54
N ASP A 70 11.80 -14.86 -16.44
CA ASP A 70 11.82 -13.60 -15.69
C ASP A 70 10.74 -12.66 -16.24
N GLN A 71 9.87 -12.18 -15.36
CA GLN A 71 8.80 -11.26 -15.69
C GLN A 71 8.70 -10.18 -14.62
N THR A 72 8.50 -8.95 -15.06
CA THR A 72 8.18 -7.83 -14.17
C THR A 72 6.67 -7.65 -14.17
N ILE A 73 6.06 -7.69 -12.98
CA ILE A 73 4.65 -7.39 -12.79
C ILE A 73 4.56 -5.99 -12.22
N GLU A 74 3.81 -5.11 -12.88
CA GLU A 74 3.46 -3.82 -12.30
C GLU A 74 2.59 -4.06 -11.06
N SER A 75 3.13 -3.74 -9.88
CA SER A 75 2.36 -3.81 -8.65
C SER A 75 1.19 -2.82 -8.72
N PRO A 76 -0.06 -3.23 -8.44
CA PRO A 76 -1.24 -2.36 -8.55
C PRO A 76 -1.28 -1.36 -7.40
N ILE A 77 -0.37 -0.40 -7.45
CA ILE A 77 -0.22 0.73 -6.55
C ILE A 77 -0.64 1.98 -7.31
N THR A 78 -1.62 2.70 -6.77
CA THR A 78 -2.07 3.97 -7.33
C THR A 78 -1.68 5.07 -6.37
N VAL A 79 -0.70 5.88 -6.76
CA VAL A 79 -0.39 7.13 -6.07
C VAL A 79 -1.49 8.13 -6.37
N GLY A 80 -2.10 8.68 -5.34
CA GLY A 80 -3.18 9.65 -5.46
C GLY A 80 -2.75 11.02 -4.96
N ARG A 81 -3.60 11.61 -4.09
CA ARG A 81 -3.44 12.98 -3.59
C ARG A 81 -2.19 13.09 -2.71
N ARG A 82 -1.38 14.12 -2.93
CA ARG A 82 -0.28 14.48 -2.02
C ARG A 82 -0.84 14.93 -0.66
N ILE A 83 -0.29 14.41 0.43
CA ILE A 83 -0.59 14.86 1.79
C ILE A 83 0.62 15.67 2.26
N GLU A 84 0.46 16.99 2.29
CA GLU A 84 1.46 17.91 2.80
C GLU A 84 0.90 18.65 3.99
N ARG A 85 1.81 19.01 4.89
CA ARG A 85 1.53 19.83 6.06
C ARG A 85 1.55 21.31 5.71
#